data_AF-A0A060WN51-F1
#
_entry.id   AF-A0A060WN51-F1
#
_cell.length_a   1.000
_cell.length_b   1.000
_cell.length_c   1.000
_cell.angle_alpha   90.00
_cell.angle_beta   90.00
_cell.angle_gamma   90.00
#
_symmetry.space_group_name_H-M   'P 1'
#
loop_
_entity.id
_entity.type
_entity.pdbx_description
1 polymer ?
#
loop_
_entity_poly.entity_id
_entity_poly.type
_entity_poly.pdbx_seq_one_letter_code
_entity_poly.pdbx_strand_id
1 'polypeptide(L)'
;MATAGTVHSGPASSTGSTGTQKIASLEVLGSSGSSQTIKKTIGHRGLDPTGETTYKKTTSSALKGAIQLGITHTVGSLSQKPERDVLMQDFEVVESIFFPSEGSNLTPAHHYSDFRFKTYAPIAFRYFREMFGIRPDDYLVLHSLNPP
;
A
#
# COMPACT_ATOMS: atom_id res chain seq x y z
N MET A 1 -4.31 2.73 55.76
CA MET A 1 -4.15 1.30 55.45
C MET A 1 -3.31 1.19 54.19
N ALA A 2 -2.07 0.71 54.34
CA ALA A 2 -1.11 0.47 53.27
C ALA A 2 -0.92 -1.04 53.14
N THR A 3 -0.67 -1.55 51.93
CA THR A 3 0.08 -2.80 51.76
C THR A 3 1.10 -2.60 50.63
N ALA A 4 2.35 -2.89 50.97
CA ALA A 4 3.54 -2.74 50.16
C ALA A 4 3.93 -4.11 49.56
N GLY A 5 4.72 -4.07 48.49
CA GLY A 5 5.17 -5.26 47.75
C GLY A 5 6.25 -6.08 48.44
N THR A 6 6.73 -7.11 47.74
CA THR A 6 8.01 -7.76 48.00
C THR A 6 8.52 -8.43 46.71
N VAL A 7 9.80 -8.19 46.44
CA VAL A 7 10.67 -8.77 45.42
C VAL A 7 11.57 -9.85 46.04
N HIS A 8 11.93 -10.88 45.28
CA HIS A 8 13.16 -11.69 45.37
C HIS A 8 13.14 -12.73 44.23
N SER A 9 14.20 -13.34 43.70
CA SER A 9 15.65 -13.18 43.53
C SER A 9 16.12 -14.53 42.92
N GLY A 10 17.15 -14.55 42.06
CA GLY A 10 17.68 -15.74 41.35
C GLY A 10 18.31 -16.84 42.24
N PRO A 11 18.97 -17.88 41.66
CA PRO A 11 20.35 -17.79 41.14
C PRO A 11 20.61 -18.61 39.83
N ALA A 12 21.48 -18.20 38.91
CA ALA A 12 22.93 -18.45 38.75
C ALA A 12 23.39 -19.89 38.43
N SER A 13 24.08 -20.07 37.29
CA SER A 13 25.48 -20.58 37.16
C SER A 13 25.79 -21.51 35.95
N SER A 14 26.92 -21.19 35.28
CA SER A 14 27.98 -22.09 34.74
C SER A 14 27.65 -23.06 33.56
N THR A 15 28.49 -23.42 32.57
CA THR A 15 29.95 -23.30 32.30
C THR A 15 30.30 -23.97 30.94
N GLY A 16 31.41 -23.56 30.29
CA GLY A 16 32.39 -24.40 29.53
C GLY A 16 32.05 -24.86 28.10
N SER A 17 32.78 -24.46 27.04
CA SER A 17 34.08 -24.99 26.53
C SER A 17 33.95 -26.41 25.93
N THR A 18 34.42 -26.81 24.74
CA THR A 18 35.77 -26.70 24.14
C THR A 18 35.79 -27.42 22.77
N GLY A 19 36.64 -26.97 21.82
CA GLY A 19 37.36 -27.78 20.78
C GLY A 19 36.55 -28.48 19.67
N THR A 20 37.05 -28.80 18.47
CA THR A 20 38.38 -28.70 17.85
C THR A 20 38.21 -29.11 16.36
N GLN A 21 38.79 -28.32 15.46
CA GLN A 21 39.45 -28.63 14.17
C GLN A 21 39.08 -29.89 13.35
N LYS A 22 38.89 -29.72 12.02
CA LYS A 22 39.71 -30.40 10.97
C LYS A 22 39.44 -29.88 9.53
N ILE A 23 40.43 -29.15 9.02
CA ILE A 23 41.02 -29.07 7.66
C ILE A 23 40.38 -29.91 6.53
N ALA A 24 40.10 -29.28 5.37
CA ALA A 24 40.79 -29.53 4.08
C ALA A 24 40.24 -28.66 2.93
N SER A 25 41.14 -27.90 2.31
CA SER A 25 40.98 -27.21 1.01
C SER A 25 41.23 -28.16 -0.17
N LEU A 26 40.58 -27.92 -1.31
CA LEU A 26 41.17 -27.70 -2.65
C LEU A 26 40.02 -27.46 -3.67
N GLU A 27 39.86 -26.27 -4.26
CA GLU A 27 40.31 -25.86 -5.63
C GLU A 27 39.76 -26.82 -6.74
N VAL A 28 39.12 -26.44 -7.85
CA VAL A 28 39.23 -25.23 -8.67
C VAL A 28 38.21 -25.25 -9.86
N LEU A 29 37.87 -24.05 -10.37
CA LEU A 29 37.40 -23.63 -11.71
C LEU A 29 36.05 -24.09 -12.32
N GLY A 30 35.26 -23.07 -12.68
CA GLY A 30 34.17 -23.13 -13.66
C GLY A 30 33.64 -21.71 -13.97
N SER A 31 34.42 -20.92 -14.70
CA SER A 31 34.07 -19.58 -15.18
C SER A 31 33.14 -19.67 -16.39
N SER A 32 32.01 -18.97 -16.40
CA SER A 32 31.26 -18.63 -17.61
C SER A 32 30.23 -17.52 -17.37
N GLY A 33 30.40 -16.42 -18.11
CA GLY A 33 29.26 -15.78 -18.78
C GLY A 33 28.54 -14.67 -18.04
N SER A 34 29.06 -13.46 -18.18
CA SER A 34 28.44 -12.16 -17.91
C SER A 34 26.99 -12.01 -18.41
N SER A 35 26.09 -11.58 -17.51
CA SER A 35 25.06 -10.57 -17.80
C SER A 35 24.54 -9.98 -16.51
N GLN A 36 25.37 -9.18 -15.84
CA GLN A 36 24.86 -8.20 -14.90
C GLN A 36 24.28 -7.04 -15.71
N THR A 37 23.01 -7.18 -16.10
CA THR A 37 22.23 -6.02 -16.51
C THR A 37 22.15 -5.10 -15.30
N ILE A 38 22.74 -3.91 -15.42
CA ILE A 38 22.81 -2.90 -14.38
C ILE A 38 21.37 -2.47 -14.07
N LYS A 39 20.72 -3.17 -13.13
CA LYS A 39 19.52 -2.67 -12.47
C LYS A 39 19.97 -1.47 -11.65
N LYS A 40 19.77 -0.26 -12.17
CA LYS A 40 19.92 0.97 -11.40
C LYS A 40 18.76 1.07 -10.42
N THR A 41 18.79 0.26 -9.38
CA THR A 41 17.84 0.27 -8.27
C THR A 41 18.34 1.24 -7.21
N ILE A 42 17.56 2.27 -6.89
CA ILE A 42 17.76 3.04 -5.66
C ILE A 42 16.91 2.34 -4.57
N GLY A 43 17.54 1.41 -3.84
CA GLY A 43 16.87 0.57 -2.84
C GLY A 43 15.80 -0.36 -3.43
N HIS A 44 14.60 -0.40 -2.82
CA HIS A 44 13.47 -1.21 -3.29
C HIS A 44 12.80 -0.70 -4.58
N ARG A 45 13.25 0.44 -5.11
CA ARG A 45 12.69 1.05 -6.31
C ARG A 45 13.41 0.45 -7.53
N GLY A 46 12.79 -0.56 -8.12
CA GLY A 46 13.16 -1.01 -9.47
C GLY A 46 12.75 0.05 -10.48
N LEU A 47 13.69 0.44 -11.34
CA LEU A 47 13.42 1.23 -12.53
C LEU A 47 13.59 0.30 -13.72
N ASP A 48 12.50 0.04 -14.43
CA ASP A 48 12.53 -0.69 -15.69
C ASP A 48 13.06 0.23 -16.80
N PRO A 49 13.61 -0.31 -17.91
CA PRO A 49 14.14 0.50 -19.00
C PRO A 49 13.10 1.43 -19.67
N THR A 50 11.80 1.23 -19.38
CA THR A 50 10.68 2.09 -19.76
C THR A 50 10.51 3.33 -18.88
N GLY A 51 11.28 3.46 -17.80
CA GLY A 51 11.12 4.51 -16.78
C GLY A 51 10.03 4.21 -15.75
N GLU A 52 9.39 3.04 -15.82
CA GLU A 52 8.38 2.60 -14.86
C GLU A 52 9.01 2.30 -13.50
N THR A 53 8.37 2.80 -12.43
CA THR A 53 8.82 2.57 -11.06
C THR A 53 8.00 1.48 -10.41
N THR A 54 8.66 0.51 -9.79
CA THR A 54 7.99 -0.57 -9.09
C THR A 54 8.34 -0.54 -7.60
N TYR A 55 7.32 -0.63 -6.75
CA TYR A 55 7.47 -0.82 -5.30
C TYR A 55 6.63 -2.01 -4.86
N LYS A 56 7.23 -2.96 -4.11
CA LYS A 56 6.55 -4.16 -3.62
C LYS A 56 5.72 -4.89 -4.69
N LYS A 57 6.26 -5.02 -5.92
CA LYS A 57 5.61 -5.63 -7.10
C LYS A 57 4.42 -4.87 -7.69
N THR A 58 4.08 -3.70 -7.17
CA THR A 58 3.09 -2.81 -7.78
C THR A 58 3.82 -1.77 -8.62
N THR A 59 3.48 -1.72 -9.90
CA THR A 59 3.96 -0.68 -10.80
C THR A 59 3.25 0.64 -10.50
N SER A 60 3.90 1.78 -10.79
CA SER A 60 3.28 3.10 -10.64
C SER A 60 2.04 3.27 -11.51
N SER A 61 2.00 2.63 -12.68
CA SER A 61 0.84 2.62 -13.58
C SER A 61 -0.36 1.90 -12.94
N ALA A 62 -0.14 0.71 -12.37
CA ALA A 62 -1.17 -0.05 -11.68
C ALA A 62 -1.69 0.70 -10.45
N LEU A 63 -0.80 1.34 -9.68
CA LEU A 63 -1.20 2.15 -8.53
C LEU A 63 -2.07 3.34 -8.96
N LYS A 64 -1.67 4.07 -10.01
CA LYS A 64 -2.44 5.19 -10.55
C LYS A 64 -3.83 4.73 -11.00
N GLY A 65 -3.90 3.61 -11.71
CA GLY A 65 -5.16 3.03 -12.18
C GLY A 65 -6.08 2.58 -11.04
N ALA A 66 -5.53 1.96 -9.99
CA ALA A 66 -6.29 1.57 -8.80
C ALA A 66 -6.83 2.79 -8.04
N ILE A 67 -6.04 3.87 -7.92
CA ILE A 67 -6.50 5.14 -7.33
C ILE A 67 -7.66 5.72 -8.15
N GLN A 68 -7.53 5.74 -9.47
CA GLN A 68 -8.59 6.27 -10.35
C GLN A 68 -9.89 5.48 -10.23
N LEU A 69 -9.79 4.16 -10.21
CA LEU A 69 -10.94 3.28 -10.03
C LEU A 69 -11.63 3.52 -8.68
N GLY A 70 -10.85 3.60 -7.60
CA GLY A 70 -11.36 3.85 -6.26
C GLY A 70 -12.06 5.21 -6.13
N ILE A 71 -11.46 6.27 -6.66
CA ILE A 71 -12.05 7.62 -6.67
C ILE A 71 -13.36 7.63 -7.45
N THR A 72 -13.37 7.06 -8.66
CA THR A 72 -14.55 7.01 -9.52
C THR A 72 -15.71 6.32 -8.84
N HIS A 73 -15.45 5.16 -8.22
CA HIS A 73 -16.47 4.42 -7.49
C HIS A 73 -16.99 5.22 -6.27
N THR A 74 -16.11 5.73 -5.42
CA THR A 74 -16.51 6.47 -4.21
C THR A 74 -17.34 7.70 -4.55
N VAL A 75 -16.90 8.53 -5.49
CA VAL A 75 -17.63 9.76 -5.86
C VAL A 75 -18.94 9.42 -6.55
N GLY A 76 -18.94 8.45 -7.47
CA GLY A 76 -20.16 8.00 -8.14
C GLY A 76 -21.20 7.44 -7.16
N SER A 77 -20.76 6.66 -6.18
CA SER A 77 -21.62 6.14 -5.09
C SER A 77 -22.16 7.28 -4.21
N LEU A 78 -21.34 8.28 -3.91
CA LEU A 78 -21.73 9.42 -3.08
C LEU A 78 -22.77 10.31 -3.77
N SER A 79 -22.73 10.44 -5.10
CA SER A 79 -23.75 11.16 -5.88
C SER A 79 -25.14 10.52 -5.82
N GLN A 80 -25.26 9.25 -5.44
CA GLN A 80 -26.54 8.57 -5.22
C GLN A 80 -27.09 8.76 -3.80
N LYS A 81 -26.26 9.25 -2.86
CA LYS A 81 -26.69 9.55 -1.50
C LYS A 81 -27.30 10.97 -1.48
N PRO A 82 -28.38 11.20 -0.72
CA PRO A 82 -28.96 12.54 -0.61
C PRO A 82 -27.95 13.52 -0.01
N GLU A 83 -28.00 14.74 -0.51
CA GLU A 83 -27.21 15.84 0.04
C GLU A 83 -27.68 16.19 1.46
N ARG A 84 -26.73 16.39 2.36
CA ARG A 84 -26.94 16.84 3.73
C ARG A 84 -25.73 17.62 4.23
N ASP A 85 -25.95 18.40 5.28
CA ASP A 85 -24.92 19.13 6.01
C ASP A 85 -23.89 18.17 6.64
N VAL A 86 -22.66 18.69 6.78
CA VAL A 86 -21.55 18.00 7.45
C VAL A 86 -21.75 18.08 8.95
N LEU A 87 -21.68 16.93 9.61
CA LEU A 87 -21.72 16.81 11.07
C LEU A 87 -20.33 16.50 11.61
N MET A 88 -20.08 16.74 12.90
CA MET A 88 -18.78 16.47 13.53
C MET A 88 -18.37 14.99 13.39
N GLN A 89 -19.34 14.07 13.42
CA GLN A 89 -19.12 12.64 13.27
C GLN A 89 -18.58 12.26 11.88
N ASP A 90 -18.85 13.05 10.84
CA ASP A 90 -18.43 12.75 9.47
C ASP A 90 -16.90 12.77 9.30
N PHE A 91 -16.19 13.46 10.19
CA PHE A 91 -14.72 13.55 10.15
C PHE A 91 -14.01 12.26 10.59
N GLU A 92 -14.71 11.38 11.31
CA GLU A 92 -14.14 10.11 11.78
C GLU A 92 -14.49 8.93 10.85
N VAL A 93 -15.41 9.14 9.90
CA VAL A 93 -15.88 8.07 9.01
C VAL A 93 -14.77 7.62 8.06
N VAL A 94 -14.55 6.31 7.99
CA VAL A 94 -13.69 5.67 6.99
C VAL A 94 -14.47 4.57 6.28
N GLU A 95 -14.75 4.77 5.00
CA GLU A 95 -15.35 3.74 4.15
C GLU A 95 -14.23 2.89 3.52
N SER A 96 -14.34 1.57 3.60
CA SER A 96 -13.38 0.62 3.02
C SER A 96 -14.09 -0.29 2.03
N ILE A 97 -13.71 -0.22 0.76
CA ILE A 97 -14.28 -1.04 -0.31
C ILE A 97 -13.21 -1.99 -0.84
N PHE A 98 -13.59 -3.23 -1.08
CA PHE A 98 -12.72 -4.24 -1.68
C PHE A 98 -12.98 -4.31 -3.19
N PHE A 99 -11.90 -4.27 -3.96
CA PHE A 99 -11.87 -4.34 -5.42
C PHE A 99 -11.14 -5.64 -5.81
N PRO A 100 -11.86 -6.76 -5.93
CA PRO A 100 -11.31 -7.98 -6.49
C PRO A 100 -11.08 -7.81 -8.00
N SER A 101 -9.98 -8.34 -8.51
CA SER A 101 -9.61 -8.30 -9.94
C SER A 101 -10.68 -8.93 -10.84
N GLU A 102 -11.31 -10.02 -10.38
CA GLU A 102 -12.43 -10.67 -11.06
C GLU A 102 -13.75 -9.87 -11.03
N GLY A 103 -13.81 -8.79 -10.25
CA GLY A 103 -15.02 -8.00 -10.04
C GLY A 103 -15.96 -8.57 -8.97
N SER A 104 -17.00 -7.81 -8.66
CA SER A 104 -18.03 -8.16 -7.69
C SER A 104 -19.37 -7.55 -8.08
N ASN A 105 -20.41 -7.78 -7.27
CA ASN A 105 -21.71 -7.11 -7.45
C ASN A 105 -21.63 -5.58 -7.24
N LEU A 106 -20.59 -5.10 -6.54
CA LEU A 106 -20.40 -3.68 -6.22
C LEU A 106 -19.37 -3.01 -7.13
N THR A 107 -18.34 -3.74 -7.54
CA THR A 107 -17.17 -3.19 -8.24
C THR A 107 -16.95 -3.93 -9.56
N PRO A 108 -16.71 -3.24 -10.69
CA PRO A 108 -16.42 -3.90 -11.95
C PRO A 108 -15.08 -4.65 -11.90
N ALA A 109 -14.93 -5.67 -12.76
CA ALA A 109 -13.67 -6.38 -12.97
C ALA A 109 -12.57 -5.45 -13.53
N HIS A 110 -11.30 -5.74 -13.22
CA HIS A 110 -10.16 -4.92 -13.63
C HIS A 110 -8.84 -5.71 -13.71
N HIS A 111 -7.85 -5.19 -14.43
CA HIS A 111 -6.56 -5.86 -14.65
C HIS A 111 -5.52 -5.64 -13.53
N TYR A 112 -5.82 -4.80 -12.54
CA TYR A 112 -4.95 -4.63 -11.36
C TYR A 112 -5.13 -5.78 -10.37
N SER A 113 -4.12 -6.05 -9.55
CA SER A 113 -4.25 -6.99 -8.41
C SER A 113 -5.35 -6.53 -7.45
N ASP A 114 -5.94 -7.49 -6.72
CA ASP A 114 -6.93 -7.20 -5.69
C ASP A 114 -6.44 -6.14 -4.71
N PHE A 115 -7.29 -5.16 -4.40
CA PHE A 115 -6.94 -4.08 -3.49
C PHE A 115 -8.12 -3.62 -2.64
N ARG A 116 -7.84 -2.93 -1.54
CA ARG A 116 -8.85 -2.20 -0.76
C ARG A 116 -8.63 -0.71 -0.90
N PHE A 117 -9.67 0.00 -1.26
CA PHE A 117 -9.67 1.46 -1.28
C PHE A 117 -10.33 1.98 -0.01
N LYS A 118 -9.64 2.87 0.70
CA LYS A 118 -10.17 3.54 1.89
C LYS A 118 -10.43 5.01 1.57
N THR A 119 -11.66 5.44 1.80
CA THR A 119 -12.06 6.84 1.72
C THR A 119 -12.26 7.38 3.13
N TYR A 120 -11.57 8.48 3.44
CA TYR A 120 -11.66 9.14 4.73
C TYR A 120 -12.61 10.34 4.62
N ALA A 121 -13.50 10.50 5.59
CA ALA A 121 -14.47 11.59 5.70
C ALA A 121 -15.19 11.94 4.38
N PRO A 122 -15.84 10.97 3.70
CA PRO A 122 -16.37 11.14 2.35
C PRO A 122 -17.35 12.32 2.22
N ILE A 123 -18.18 12.56 3.25
CA ILE A 123 -19.15 13.66 3.28
C ILE A 123 -18.44 15.01 3.46
N ALA A 124 -17.46 15.10 4.37
CA ALA A 124 -16.70 16.33 4.57
C ALA A 124 -15.92 16.73 3.30
N PHE A 125 -15.29 15.78 2.61
CA PHE A 125 -14.58 16.06 1.36
C PHE A 125 -15.51 16.35 0.17
N ARG A 126 -16.79 15.93 0.21
CA ARG A 126 -17.79 16.42 -0.74
C ARG A 126 -18.07 17.90 -0.50
N TYR A 127 -18.35 18.27 0.75
CA TYR A 127 -18.57 19.66 1.13
C TYR A 127 -17.37 20.56 0.80
N PHE A 128 -16.14 20.13 1.10
CA PHE A 128 -14.95 20.92 0.76
C PHE A 128 -14.79 21.12 -0.75
N ARG A 129 -15.08 20.10 -1.57
CA ARG A 129 -15.05 20.25 -3.04
C ARG A 129 -16.07 21.29 -3.52
N GLU A 130 -17.28 21.27 -2.98
CA GLU A 130 -18.33 22.25 -3.27
C GLU A 130 -17.91 23.67 -2.87
N MET A 131 -17.31 23.83 -1.68
CA MET A 131 -16.78 25.12 -1.20
C MET A 131 -15.68 25.70 -2.10
N PHE A 132 -14.88 24.85 -2.75
CA PHE A 132 -13.87 25.25 -3.74
C PHE A 132 -14.41 25.32 -5.18
N GLY A 133 -15.71 25.12 -5.40
CA GLY A 133 -16.33 25.14 -6.72
C GLY A 133 -15.92 23.98 -7.64
N ILE A 134 -15.39 22.88 -7.07
CA ILE A 134 -14.96 21.71 -7.84
C ILE A 134 -16.17 20.81 -8.05
N ARG A 135 -16.71 20.78 -9.28
CA ARG A 135 -17.84 19.91 -9.61
C ARG A 135 -17.44 18.44 -9.56
N PRO A 136 -18.38 17.52 -9.25
CA PRO A 136 -18.11 16.08 -9.29
C PRO A 136 -17.60 15.62 -10.65
N ASP A 137 -18.16 16.14 -11.74
CA ASP A 137 -17.75 15.79 -13.11
C ASP A 137 -16.30 16.21 -13.37
N ASP A 138 -15.92 17.44 -13.01
CA ASP A 138 -14.57 17.97 -13.20
C ASP A 138 -13.54 17.20 -12.38
N TYR A 139 -13.92 16.77 -11.17
CA TYR A 139 -13.09 15.95 -10.30
C TYR A 139 -12.80 14.56 -10.90
N LEU A 140 -13.76 13.99 -11.62
CA LEU A 140 -13.63 12.68 -12.27
C LEU A 140 -12.95 12.78 -13.64
N VAL A 141 -13.19 13.85 -14.40
CA VAL A 141 -12.61 14.10 -15.73
C VAL A 141 -11.13 14.47 -15.64
N LEU A 142 -10.71 15.29 -14.66
CA LEU A 142 -9.30 15.64 -14.44
C LEU A 142 -8.42 14.39 -14.26
N HIS A 143 -9.00 13.31 -13.72
CA HIS A 143 -8.30 12.06 -13.50
C HIS A 143 -8.35 11.10 -14.70
N SER A 144 -9.26 11.33 -15.65
CA SER A 144 -9.46 10.48 -16.84
C SER A 144 -8.63 10.90 -18.07
N LEU A 145 -7.93 12.04 -18.02
CA LEU A 145 -7.04 12.51 -19.10
C LEU A 145 -5.64 11.86 -19.06
N ASN A 146 -5.57 10.54 -19.15
CA ASN A 146 -4.39 9.85 -19.67
C ASN A 146 -4.84 8.67 -20.54
N PRO A 147 -4.87 8.82 -21.87
CA PRO A 147 -5.02 7.70 -22.79
C PRO A 147 -3.70 6.88 -22.87
N PRO A 148 -3.74 5.64 -23.43
CA PRO A 148 -2.74 4.58 -23.19
C PRO A 148 -1.32 4.88 -23.65
#